data_AF-A0A439CW92-F1
#
_entry.id   AF-A0A439CW92-F1
#
_cell.length_a   1.000
_cell.length_b   1.000
_cell.length_c   1.000
_cell.angle_alpha   90.00
_cell.angle_beta   90.00
_cell.angle_gamma   90.00
#
_symmetry.space_group_name_H-M   'P 1'
#
loop_
_entity.id
_entity.type
_entity.pdbx_description
1 polymer ?
#
loop_
_entity_poly.entity_id
_entity_poly.type
_entity_poly.pdbx_seq_one_letter_code
_entity_poly.pdbx_strand_id
1 'polypeptide(L)'
;MLEGIQKAGGIGSLKKVDRTQIRDRSAATVGGSDTGPHGSGLPPAGVTPAGPGGSMADALAEALNKRKTRVRDSDDEQSDDEW
;
A
#
# COMPACT_ATOMS: atom_id res chain seq x y z
N MET A 1 -24.27 -0.48 4.08
CA MET A 1 -23.65 0.27 5.21
C MET A 1 -22.77 1.42 4.71
N LEU A 2 -21.79 1.15 3.83
CA LEU A 2 -20.91 2.18 3.28
C LEU A 2 -21.64 3.26 2.45
N GLU A 3 -22.64 2.86 1.65
CA GLU A 3 -23.43 3.80 0.84
C GLU A 3 -24.16 4.87 1.68
N GLY A 4 -24.61 4.51 2.89
CA GLY A 4 -25.24 5.46 3.81
C GLY A 4 -24.25 6.51 4.34
N ILE A 5 -22.98 6.13 4.55
CA ILE A 5 -21.92 7.06 4.98
C ILE A 5 -21.56 8.02 3.85
N GLN A 6 -21.47 7.50 2.61
CA GLN A 6 -21.17 8.32 1.44
C GLN A 6 -22.29 9.35 1.18
N LYS A 7 -23.55 8.93 1.21
CA LYS A 7 -24.71 9.84 1.05
C LYS A 7 -24.81 10.88 2.16
N ALA A 8 -24.34 10.56 3.37
CA ALA A 8 -24.36 11.47 4.51
C ALA A 8 -23.24 12.53 4.48
N GLY A 9 -22.35 12.55 3.48
CA GLY A 9 -21.23 13.51 3.40
C GLY A 9 -19.86 12.92 3.76
N GLY A 10 -19.74 11.60 3.79
CA GLY A 10 -18.48 10.91 4.04
C GLY A 10 -18.11 10.82 5.53
N ILE A 11 -16.87 10.39 5.82
CA ILE A 11 -16.41 10.19 7.21
C ILE A 11 -16.41 11.51 8.00
N GLY A 12 -16.19 12.65 7.33
CA GLY A 12 -16.15 13.97 7.97
C GLY A 12 -17.49 14.46 8.51
N SER A 13 -18.63 13.90 8.06
CA SER A 13 -19.95 14.23 8.58
C SER A 13 -20.39 13.36 9.77
N LEU A 14 -19.60 12.33 10.12
CA LEU A 14 -19.88 11.46 11.25
C LEU A 14 -19.47 12.15 12.56
N LYS A 15 -20.37 12.11 13.55
CA LYS A 15 -20.08 12.63 14.90
C LYS A 15 -19.14 11.68 15.65
N LYS A 16 -18.17 12.26 16.37
CA LYS A 16 -17.32 11.50 17.30
C LYS A 16 -18.15 10.98 18.48
N VAL A 17 -18.11 9.68 18.69
CA VAL A 17 -18.79 8.99 19.79
C VAL A 17 -17.79 8.73 20.92
N ASP A 18 -18.28 8.72 22.17
CA ASP A 18 -17.46 8.37 23.33
C ASP A 18 -16.90 6.95 23.21
N ARG A 19 -15.65 6.77 23.65
CA ARG A 19 -14.91 5.51 23.49
C ARG A 19 -15.59 4.33 24.18
N THR A 20 -16.30 4.55 25.28
CA THR A 20 -17.05 3.51 26.00
C THR A 20 -18.26 2.99 25.23
N GLN A 21 -18.77 3.77 24.27
CA GLN A 21 -19.93 3.41 23.44
C GLN A 21 -19.52 2.84 22.07
N ILE A 22 -18.24 2.84 21.74
CA ILE A 22 -17.73 2.28 20.49
C ILE A 22 -17.85 0.76 20.55
N ARG A 23 -18.61 0.19 19.61
CA ARG A 23 -18.57 -1.25 19.35
C ARG A 23 -17.32 -1.56 18.54
N ASP A 24 -16.41 -2.35 19.12
CA ASP A 24 -15.21 -2.79 18.42
C ASP A 24 -15.58 -3.74 17.27
N ARG A 25 -15.29 -3.31 16.05
CA ARG A 25 -15.45 -4.10 14.82
C ARG A 25 -14.13 -4.25 14.05
N SER A 26 -13.00 -4.08 14.73
CA SER A 26 -11.66 -4.21 14.11
C SER A 26 -11.42 -5.59 13.49
N ALA A 27 -12.02 -6.65 14.05
CA ALA A 27 -11.97 -8.01 13.51
C ALA A 27 -13.02 -8.29 12.42
N ALA A 28 -13.86 -7.32 12.04
CA ALA A 28 -14.83 -7.54 10.98
C ALA A 28 -14.13 -7.55 9.62
N THR A 29 -14.26 -8.64 8.87
CA THR A 29 -13.88 -8.69 7.46
C THR A 29 -14.76 -7.71 6.68
N VAL A 30 -14.19 -6.58 6.27
CA VAL A 30 -14.87 -5.63 5.37
C VAL A 30 -14.80 -6.24 3.96
N GLY A 31 -15.95 -6.68 3.45
CA GLY A 31 -16.07 -7.16 2.08
C GLY A 31 -15.82 -6.02 1.09
N GLY A 32 -14.85 -6.21 0.21
CA GLY A 32 -14.35 -5.18 -0.71
C GLY A 32 -12.84 -5.03 -0.56
N SER A 33 -12.10 -6.09 -0.88
CA SER A 33 -10.70 -5.92 -1.25
C SER A 33 -10.68 -5.06 -2.50
N ASP A 34 -9.78 -4.10 -2.56
CA ASP A 34 -9.48 -3.36 -3.77
C ASP A 34 -8.90 -4.37 -4.78
N THR A 35 -9.77 -5.00 -5.55
CA THR A 35 -9.42 -5.97 -6.60
C THR A 35 -9.54 -5.34 -7.98
N GLY A 36 -9.60 -4.01 -8.05
CA GLY A 36 -9.54 -3.27 -9.30
C GLY A 36 -8.10 -2.97 -9.68
N PRO A 37 -7.67 -3.22 -10.93
CA PRO A 37 -6.30 -3.00 -11.34
C PRO A 37 -6.05 -1.49 -11.51
N HIS A 38 -5.51 -0.82 -10.51
CA HIS A 38 -4.83 0.45 -10.76
C HIS A 38 -3.39 0.12 -11.17
N GLY A 39 -3.18 0.03 -12.48
CA GLY A 39 -1.86 0.00 -13.09
C GLY A 39 -1.04 -1.26 -12.75
N SER A 40 -1.43 -2.39 -13.35
CA SER A 40 -0.56 -3.52 -13.74
C SER A 40 0.79 -3.70 -13.02
N GLY A 41 0.89 -4.73 -12.17
CA GLY A 41 2.17 -5.26 -11.71
C GLY A 41 2.13 -6.37 -10.63
N LEU A 42 0.98 -6.64 -9.97
CA LEU A 42 0.93 -7.60 -8.86
C LEU A 42 -0.12 -8.71 -9.08
N PRO A 43 0.20 -9.96 -8.65
CA PRO A 43 -0.65 -11.13 -8.91
C PRO A 43 -1.94 -11.12 -8.07
N PRO A 44 -3.00 -11.82 -8.54
CA PRO A 44 -4.32 -11.78 -7.93
C PRO A 44 -4.33 -12.34 -6.50
N ALA A 45 -5.15 -11.75 -5.63
CA ALA A 45 -5.30 -12.17 -4.24
C ALA A 45 -5.81 -13.62 -4.15
N GLY A 46 -5.03 -14.46 -3.48
CA GLY A 46 -5.25 -15.92 -3.37
C GLY A 46 -3.94 -16.72 -3.30
N VAL A 47 -2.82 -16.11 -3.69
CA VAL A 47 -1.49 -16.71 -3.56
C VAL A 47 -0.78 -16.23 -2.29
N THR A 48 -0.82 -17.06 -1.25
CA THR A 48 0.26 -17.17 -0.27
C THR A 48 0.56 -18.67 -0.16
N PRO A 49 1.82 -19.14 -0.09
CA PRO A 49 2.94 -18.47 0.56
C PRO A 49 4.28 -18.50 -0.21
N ALA A 50 5.16 -17.60 0.23
CA ALA A 50 6.60 -17.79 0.38
C ALA A 50 7.26 -18.86 -0.51
N GLY A 51 7.81 -18.42 -1.64
CA GLY A 51 9.00 -19.07 -2.19
C GLY A 51 10.20 -18.87 -1.25
N PRO A 52 11.23 -19.73 -1.31
CA PRO A 52 12.41 -19.62 -0.46
C PRO A 52 13.12 -18.30 -0.79
N GLY A 53 12.99 -17.30 0.10
CA GLY A 53 13.43 -15.91 -0.11
C GLY A 53 12.31 -14.85 -0.01
N GLY A 54 11.10 -15.23 0.43
CA GLY A 54 9.93 -14.33 0.48
C GLY A 54 9.71 -13.58 1.81
N SER A 55 10.76 -13.23 2.56
CA SER A 55 10.59 -12.32 3.70
C SER A 55 10.51 -10.88 3.23
N MET A 56 9.73 -10.03 3.91
CA MET A 56 9.72 -8.58 3.67
C MET A 56 11.14 -7.99 3.68
N ALA A 57 12.04 -8.58 4.47
CA ALA A 57 13.46 -8.20 4.51
C ALA A 57 14.19 -8.48 3.19
N ASP A 58 13.94 -9.62 2.55
CA ASP A 58 14.52 -9.98 1.26
C ASP A 58 13.95 -9.13 0.13
N ALA A 59 12.64 -8.88 0.15
CA ALA A 59 11.99 -7.97 -0.80
C ALA A 59 12.52 -6.53 -0.66
N LEU A 60 12.79 -6.10 0.57
CA LEU A 60 13.39 -4.80 0.86
C LEU A 60 14.85 -4.74 0.39
N ALA A 61 15.64 -5.79 0.62
CA ALA A 61 17.03 -5.88 0.16
C ALA A 61 17.13 -5.85 -1.38
N GLU A 62 16.25 -6.56 -2.07
CA GLU A 62 16.19 -6.55 -3.54
C GLU A 62 15.77 -5.17 -4.08
N ALA A 63 14.79 -4.51 -3.45
CA ALA A 63 14.38 -3.15 -3.80
C ALA A 63 15.50 -2.12 -3.55
N LEU A 64 16.24 -2.25 -2.45
CA LEU A 64 17.41 -1.40 -2.14
C LEU A 64 18.52 -1.56 -3.17
N ASN A 65 18.83 -2.79 -3.58
CA ASN A 65 19.84 -3.06 -4.61
C ASN A 65 19.42 -2.49 -5.97
N LYS A 66 18.16 -2.68 -6.40
CA LYS A 66 17.62 -2.08 -7.63
C LYS A 66 17.66 -0.55 -7.62
N ARG A 67 17.45 0.08 -6.46
CA ARG A 67 17.58 1.54 -6.31
C ARG A 67 19.05 1.97 -6.37
N LYS A 68 19.96 1.22 -5.74
CA LYS A 68 21.40 1.52 -5.73
C LYS A 68 22.00 1.49 -7.13
N THR A 69 21.64 0.50 -7.97
CA THR A 69 22.11 0.45 -9.36
C THR A 69 21.57 1.61 -10.18
N ARG A 70 20.26 1.89 -10.09
CA ARG A 70 19.65 3.04 -10.80
C ARG A 70 20.30 4.37 -10.44
N VAL A 71 20.58 4.60 -9.16
CA VAL A 71 21.22 5.85 -8.70
C VAL A 71 22.67 5.94 -9.17
N ARG A 72 23.44 4.85 -9.06
CA ARG A 72 24.83 4.82 -9.53
C ARG A 72 24.93 5.04 -11.04
N ASP A 73 24.10 4.35 -11.81
CA ASP A 73 24.11 4.44 -13.27
C ASP A 73 23.56 5.80 -13.76
N SER A 74 22.86 6.58 -12.90
CA SER A 74 22.45 7.96 -13.19
C SER A 74 23.49 9.01 -12.79
N ASP A 75 24.59 8.62 -12.13
CA ASP A 75 25.66 9.49 -11.64
C ASP A 75 26.92 9.40 -12.54
N ASP A 76 27.02 8.36 -13.37
CA ASP A 76 28.17 8.09 -14.25
C ASP A 76 28.04 8.74 -15.66
N GLU A 77 26.95 9.45 -15.96
CA GLU A 77 26.78 10.21 -17.20
C GLU A 77 26.52 11.70 -16.89
N GLN A 78 27.46 12.55 -17.32
CA GLN A 78 27.43 14.03 -17.33
C GLN A 78 27.65 14.71 -15.97
N SER A 79 28.87 14.62 -15.48
CA SER A 79 29.53 15.78 -14.85
C SER A 79 30.07 16.71 -15.95
N ASP A 80 29.22 17.12 -16.89
CA ASP A 80 29.48 18.28 -17.75
C ASP A 80 28.75 19.46 -17.10
N ASP A 81 29.54 20.27 -16.39
CA ASP A 81 29.56 21.73 -16.42
C ASP A 81 28.25 22.54 -16.20
N GLU A 82 28.38 23.48 -15.24
CA GLU A 82 27.61 24.75 -15.10
C GLU A 82 26.33 24.74 -14.24
N TRP A 83 26.50 24.40 -12.95
CA TRP A 83 25.95 25.23 -11.87
C TRP A 83 27.03 25.51 -10.83
#